data_AF-J3NN58-F1
#
_entry.id   AF-J3NN58-F1
#
_cell.length_a   1.000
_cell.length_b   1.000
_cell.length_c   1.000
_cell.angle_alpha   90.00
_cell.angle_beta   90.00
_cell.angle_gamma   90.00
#
_symmetry.space_group_name_H-M   'P 1'
#
loop_
_entity.id
_entity.type
_entity.pdbx_description
1 polymer ?
#
loop_
_entity_poly.entity_id
_entity_poly.type
_entity_poly.pdbx_seq_one_letter_code
_entity_poly.pdbx_strand_id
1 'polypeptide(L)'
;MAPSDLNLLIEMGFEQSRAELAVKKTGGLQGALEWLEVNQDKPLEELQAGTSAAAADEEDEDEAGGPKIAGVDEGETAQSLVCNECGKKFRNSDMATFHATKSGHTDFSESAEAMAALTEEQKKERLAELREQLKTKKAVRGEKDKEDAKRNEQIRQKATRETQDLKEELARKEQIKDAAKKRQEKLDDIEAKRRIKAKIEADKAERKRKADEAKAAKGGASSATAAAAAPAAPAPAAAPRTVNHTEARLRLQLPSGGSVQKTFPAEATLFEVAQALQADDGVPLVESFTLTFPRKVFEGDMDFSKTLREAGLVPSAVLIAK
;
A
#
# COMPACT_ATOMS: atom_id res chain seq x y z
N MET A 1 3.54 0.07 -34.75
CA MET A 1 2.49 -0.95 -34.60
C MET A 1 2.55 -1.42 -33.17
N ALA A 2 1.51 -1.23 -32.37
CA ALA A 2 1.50 -1.74 -31.00
C ALA A 2 1.53 -3.28 -31.04
N PRO A 3 2.35 -3.95 -30.22
CA PRO A 3 2.30 -5.41 -30.12
C PRO A 3 0.91 -5.79 -29.59
N SER A 4 0.27 -6.79 -30.20
CA SER A 4 -1.00 -7.31 -29.69
C SER A 4 -0.77 -7.93 -28.31
N ASP A 5 -1.78 -7.85 -27.43
CA ASP A 5 -1.73 -8.43 -26.07
C ASP A 5 -1.34 -9.92 -26.10
N LEU A 6 -1.78 -10.63 -27.14
CA LEU A 6 -1.38 -12.02 -27.39
C LEU A 6 0.14 -12.18 -27.62
N ASN A 7 0.74 -11.31 -28.44
CA ASN A 7 2.17 -11.37 -28.71
C ASN A 7 2.98 -11.05 -27.45
N LEU A 8 2.50 -10.12 -26.61
CA LEU A 8 3.17 -9.81 -25.35
C LEU A 8 3.14 -11.00 -24.37
N LEU A 9 2.02 -11.73 -24.29
CA LEU A 9 1.91 -12.93 -23.47
C LEU A 9 2.81 -14.07 -23.98
N ILE A 10 2.96 -14.20 -25.29
CA ILE A 10 3.89 -15.17 -25.89
C ILE A 10 5.34 -14.77 -25.60
N GLU A 11 5.68 -13.48 -25.68
CA GLU A 11 7.01 -12.95 -25.29
C GLU A 11 7.31 -13.15 -23.79
N MET A 12 6.29 -13.13 -22.94
CA MET A 12 6.40 -13.45 -21.51
C MET A 12 6.54 -14.96 -21.22
N GLY A 13 6.46 -15.81 -22.26
CA GLY A 13 6.69 -17.26 -22.15
C GLY A 13 5.45 -18.10 -21.88
N PHE A 14 4.24 -17.55 -22.08
CA PHE A 14 3.00 -18.32 -21.98
C PHE A 14 2.72 -19.12 -23.27
N GLU A 15 2.15 -20.31 -23.13
CA GLU A 15 1.77 -21.15 -24.27
C GLU A 15 0.69 -20.46 -25.12
N GLN A 16 0.86 -20.48 -26.45
CA GLN A 16 0.02 -19.75 -27.40
C GLN A 16 -1.47 -20.09 -27.28
N SER A 17 -1.81 -21.38 -27.18
CA SER A 17 -3.17 -21.89 -26.99
C SER A 17 -3.87 -21.31 -25.75
N ARG A 18 -3.11 -21.17 -24.67
CA ARG A 18 -3.56 -20.70 -23.37
C ARG A 18 -3.68 -19.18 -23.32
N ALA A 19 -2.71 -18.47 -23.92
CA ALA A 19 -2.74 -17.03 -24.05
C ALA A 19 -3.91 -16.55 -24.93
N GLU A 20 -4.21 -17.27 -26.02
CA GLU A 20 -5.39 -17.00 -26.85
C GLU A 20 -6.69 -17.17 -26.06
N LEU A 21 -6.79 -18.21 -25.23
CA LEU A 21 -7.97 -18.45 -24.40
C LEU A 21 -8.14 -17.37 -23.33
N ALA A 22 -7.03 -16.93 -22.72
CA ALA A 22 -7.02 -15.87 -21.71
C ALA A 22 -7.45 -14.52 -22.30
N VAL A 23 -6.90 -14.15 -23.46
CA VAL A 23 -7.27 -12.92 -24.17
C VAL A 23 -8.72 -12.97 -24.65
N LYS A 24 -9.22 -14.12 -25.12
CA LYS A 24 -10.63 -14.31 -25.50
C LYS A 24 -11.59 -14.15 -24.32
N LYS A 25 -11.22 -14.61 -23.12
CA LYS A 25 -12.08 -14.52 -21.91
C LYS A 25 -12.09 -13.17 -21.24
N THR A 26 -10.97 -12.44 -21.28
CA THR A 26 -10.78 -11.24 -20.45
C THR A 26 -10.70 -9.95 -21.27
N GLY A 27 -10.47 -10.05 -22.59
CA GLY A 27 -10.49 -8.92 -23.51
C GLY A 27 -9.35 -7.90 -23.31
N GLY A 28 -8.37 -8.16 -22.44
CA GLY A 28 -7.23 -7.27 -22.25
C GLY A 28 -6.07 -7.93 -21.49
N LEU A 29 -4.86 -7.43 -21.71
CA LEU A 29 -3.61 -7.99 -21.17
C LEU A 29 -3.63 -8.25 -19.65
N GLN A 30 -4.07 -7.28 -18.85
CA GLN A 30 -3.99 -7.38 -17.39
C GLN A 30 -4.96 -8.42 -16.83
N GLY A 31 -6.16 -8.52 -17.42
CA GLY A 31 -7.11 -9.59 -17.10
C GLY A 31 -6.61 -10.96 -17.58
N ALA A 32 -5.95 -11.01 -18.73
CA ALA A 32 -5.39 -12.25 -19.27
C ALA A 32 -4.27 -12.79 -18.36
N LEU A 33 -3.43 -11.93 -17.79
CA LEU A 33 -2.39 -12.31 -16.83
C LEU A 33 -2.99 -12.89 -15.53
N GLU A 34 -3.97 -12.23 -14.93
CA GLU A 34 -4.65 -12.71 -13.72
C GLU A 34 -5.37 -14.04 -13.97
N TRP A 35 -6.01 -14.18 -15.14
CA TRP A 35 -6.66 -15.43 -15.54
C TRP A 35 -5.66 -16.57 -15.77
N LEU A 36 -4.50 -16.27 -16.36
CA LEU A 36 -3.45 -17.25 -16.60
C LEU A 36 -2.83 -17.75 -15.30
N GLU A 37 -2.62 -16.85 -14.32
CA GLU A 37 -2.10 -17.16 -12.98
C GLU A 37 -3.06 -18.07 -12.20
N VAL A 38 -4.34 -17.73 -12.14
CA VAL A 38 -5.35 -18.51 -11.39
C VAL A 38 -5.57 -19.91 -11.98
N ASN A 39 -5.38 -20.07 -13.29
CA ASN A 39 -5.62 -21.33 -13.96
C ASN A 39 -4.34 -22.13 -14.21
N GLN A 40 -3.16 -21.66 -13.77
CA GLN A 40 -1.84 -22.17 -14.22
C GLN A 40 -1.71 -23.69 -14.06
N ASP A 41 -2.33 -24.24 -13.03
CA ASP A 41 -2.28 -25.66 -12.66
C ASP A 41 -3.32 -26.53 -13.37
N LYS A 42 -4.24 -25.94 -14.14
CA LYS A 42 -5.29 -26.68 -14.85
C LYS A 42 -4.81 -27.10 -16.24
N PRO A 43 -5.00 -28.38 -16.64
CA PRO A 43 -4.64 -28.84 -17.97
C PRO A 43 -5.48 -28.11 -19.03
N LEU A 44 -4.84 -27.79 -20.16
CA LEU A 44 -5.44 -27.06 -21.28
C LEU A 44 -6.74 -27.71 -21.79
N GLU A 45 -6.82 -29.03 -21.76
CA GLU A 45 -8.00 -29.81 -22.18
C GLU A 45 -9.23 -29.53 -21.31
N GLU A 46 -9.06 -29.35 -20.00
CA GLU A 46 -10.15 -29.04 -19.07
C GLU A 46 -10.60 -27.58 -19.20
N LEU A 47 -9.66 -26.67 -19.45
CA LEU A 47 -9.95 -25.26 -19.71
C LEU A 47 -10.69 -25.06 -21.03
N GLN A 48 -10.35 -25.85 -22.04
CA GLN A 48 -10.97 -25.83 -23.36
C GLN A 48 -12.36 -26.48 -23.33
N ALA A 49 -12.55 -27.55 -22.56
CA ALA A 49 -13.86 -28.17 -22.29
C ALA A 49 -14.80 -27.25 -21.49
N GLY A 50 -14.27 -26.45 -20.56
CA GLY A 50 -15.05 -25.44 -19.85
C GLY A 50 -15.51 -24.27 -20.74
N THR A 51 -14.79 -23.96 -21.82
CA THR A 51 -15.22 -22.94 -22.80
C THR A 51 -16.26 -23.43 -23.79
N SER A 52 -16.25 -24.71 -24.19
CA SER A 52 -17.31 -25.27 -25.03
C SER A 52 -18.63 -25.43 -24.28
N ALA A 53 -18.61 -25.51 -22.94
CA ALA A 53 -19.80 -25.43 -22.09
C ALA A 53 -20.32 -23.98 -21.87
N ALA A 54 -19.43 -22.98 -21.90
CA ALA A 54 -19.80 -21.58 -21.67
C ALA A 54 -20.21 -20.81 -22.95
N ALA A 55 -19.92 -21.35 -24.14
CA ALA A 55 -20.31 -20.76 -25.42
C ALA A 55 -21.75 -21.14 -25.86
N ALA A 56 -22.50 -21.86 -25.03
CA ALA A 56 -23.89 -22.24 -25.29
C ALA A 56 -24.90 -21.59 -24.32
N ASP A 57 -24.47 -20.65 -23.47
CA ASP A 57 -25.28 -20.14 -22.35
C ASP A 57 -25.39 -18.60 -22.32
N GLU A 58 -25.24 -17.91 -23.45
CA GLU A 58 -25.66 -16.49 -23.58
C GLU A 58 -26.16 -16.20 -24.99
N GLU A 59 -27.39 -16.63 -25.29
CA GLU A 59 -28.34 -15.95 -26.17
C GLU A 59 -29.73 -16.64 -26.02
N ASP A 60 -30.76 -15.83 -25.76
CA ASP A 60 -32.20 -16.14 -25.68
C ASP A 60 -32.76 -16.80 -24.39
N GLU A 61 -32.95 -15.98 -23.34
CA GLU A 61 -34.02 -16.17 -22.36
C GLU A 61 -35.27 -15.38 -22.80
N ASP A 62 -36.15 -16.01 -23.59
CA ASP A 62 -37.59 -15.72 -23.57
C ASP A 62 -38.39 -16.92 -24.07
N GLU A 63 -39.52 -17.14 -23.41
CA GLU A 63 -40.63 -18.04 -23.76
C GLU A 63 -40.62 -19.52 -23.26
N ALA A 64 -41.44 -19.73 -22.23
CA ALA A 64 -42.29 -20.89 -21.96
C ALA A 64 -41.87 -22.27 -22.54
N GLY A 65 -41.29 -23.12 -21.69
CA GLY A 65 -41.13 -24.54 -21.97
C GLY A 65 -41.01 -25.35 -20.70
N GLY A 66 -42.01 -26.18 -20.39
CA GLY A 66 -41.98 -27.11 -19.26
C GLY A 66 -40.79 -28.09 -19.34
N PRO A 67 -40.50 -28.82 -18.25
CA PRO A 67 -39.35 -29.71 -18.21
C PRO A 67 -39.54 -30.80 -19.27
N LYS A 68 -38.65 -30.81 -20.29
CA LYS A 68 -38.52 -31.88 -21.27
C LYS A 68 -38.14 -33.15 -20.51
N ILE A 69 -39.13 -34.02 -20.32
CA ILE A 69 -38.94 -35.41 -19.97
C ILE A 69 -38.20 -36.00 -21.16
N ALA A 70 -36.90 -36.29 -20.98
CA ALA A 70 -36.14 -37.08 -21.94
C ALA A 70 -36.94 -38.35 -22.25
N GLY A 71 -37.14 -38.60 -23.55
CA GLY A 71 -37.91 -39.72 -24.05
C GLY A 71 -37.47 -41.02 -23.37
N VAL A 72 -38.45 -41.80 -22.95
CA VAL A 72 -38.23 -43.21 -22.70
C VAL A 72 -38.01 -43.82 -24.08
N ASP A 73 -36.75 -44.02 -24.45
CA ASP A 73 -36.39 -44.88 -25.58
C ASP A 73 -36.89 -46.30 -25.29
N GLU A 74 -37.97 -46.69 -25.97
CA GLU A 74 -38.61 -48.02 -25.88
C GLU A 74 -37.80 -49.14 -26.57
N GLY A 75 -36.46 -49.06 -26.54
CA GLY A 75 -35.60 -49.92 -27.37
C GLY A 75 -34.50 -50.70 -26.66
N GLU A 76 -34.04 -50.30 -25.48
CA GLU A 76 -32.90 -50.97 -24.84
C GLU A 76 -33.36 -51.95 -23.75
N THR A 77 -33.16 -53.23 -24.07
CA THR A 77 -33.25 -54.43 -23.24
C THR A 77 -33.35 -54.18 -21.73
N ALA A 78 -34.54 -54.38 -21.19
CA ALA A 78 -34.82 -54.39 -19.75
C ALA A 78 -34.15 -55.61 -19.05
N GLN A 79 -32.82 -55.62 -18.99
CA GLN A 79 -32.04 -56.50 -18.11
C GLN A 79 -31.94 -55.82 -16.75
N SER A 80 -32.80 -56.18 -15.80
CA SER A 80 -32.67 -55.67 -14.43
C SER A 80 -31.47 -56.34 -13.76
N LEU A 81 -30.53 -55.54 -13.25
CA LEU A 81 -29.33 -56.05 -12.57
C LEU A 81 -29.60 -56.14 -11.08
N VAL A 82 -29.32 -57.28 -10.45
CA VAL A 82 -29.58 -57.52 -9.03
C VAL A 82 -28.26 -57.68 -8.31
N CYS A 83 -27.99 -56.85 -7.30
CA CYS A 83 -26.83 -57.05 -6.47
C CYS A 83 -27.03 -58.28 -5.57
N ASN A 84 -26.17 -59.28 -5.67
CA ASN A 84 -26.29 -60.52 -4.90
C ASN A 84 -25.94 -60.32 -3.41
N GLU A 85 -25.17 -59.28 -3.09
CA GLU A 85 -24.74 -58.97 -1.72
C GLU A 85 -25.84 -58.27 -0.90
N CYS A 86 -26.73 -57.52 -1.55
CA CYS A 86 -27.78 -56.74 -0.86
C CYS A 86 -29.21 -56.94 -1.40
N GLY A 87 -29.39 -57.73 -2.45
CA GLY A 87 -30.67 -58.08 -3.05
C GLY A 87 -31.40 -56.95 -3.76
N LYS A 88 -30.76 -55.78 -3.95
CA LYS A 88 -31.38 -54.62 -4.61
C LYS A 88 -31.40 -54.81 -6.13
N LYS A 89 -32.58 -54.62 -6.73
CA LYS A 89 -32.80 -54.67 -8.17
C LYS A 89 -32.64 -53.27 -8.78
N PHE A 90 -31.83 -53.16 -9.82
CA PHE A 90 -31.54 -51.92 -10.54
C PHE A 90 -32.19 -51.95 -11.92
N ARG A 91 -32.68 -50.78 -12.33
CA ARG A 91 -33.40 -50.63 -13.60
C ARG A 91 -32.46 -50.50 -14.80
N ASN A 92 -31.27 -49.94 -14.61
CA ASN A 92 -30.25 -49.71 -15.63
C ASN A 92 -28.84 -49.95 -15.06
N SER A 93 -27.87 -50.13 -15.95
CA SER A 93 -26.45 -50.32 -15.62
C SER A 93 -25.88 -49.14 -14.81
N ASP A 94 -26.26 -47.90 -15.14
CA ASP A 94 -25.74 -46.69 -14.46
C ASP A 94 -26.15 -46.58 -12.99
N MET A 95 -27.33 -47.11 -12.63
CA MET A 95 -27.74 -47.12 -11.21
C MET A 95 -27.06 -48.26 -10.44
N ALA A 96 -26.68 -49.35 -11.12
CA ALA A 96 -25.86 -50.41 -10.55
C ALA A 96 -24.41 -49.94 -10.30
N THR A 97 -23.82 -49.17 -11.23
CA THR A 97 -22.48 -48.58 -11.02
C THR A 97 -22.49 -47.54 -9.89
N PHE A 98 -23.50 -46.68 -9.81
CA PHE A 98 -23.64 -45.76 -8.67
C PHE A 98 -23.80 -46.48 -7.33
N HIS A 99 -24.51 -47.61 -7.32
CA HIS A 99 -24.60 -48.46 -6.14
C HIS A 99 -23.24 -49.08 -5.79
N ALA A 100 -22.51 -49.59 -6.77
CA ALA A 100 -21.15 -50.11 -6.58
C ALA A 100 -20.20 -49.05 -5.99
N THR A 101 -20.24 -47.80 -6.47
CA THR A 101 -19.40 -46.72 -5.92
C THR A 101 -19.81 -46.30 -4.51
N LYS A 102 -21.11 -46.32 -4.19
CA LYS A 102 -21.62 -45.83 -2.90
C LYS A 102 -21.61 -46.89 -1.80
N SER A 103 -21.83 -48.16 -2.12
CA SER A 103 -21.86 -49.25 -1.15
C SER A 103 -20.75 -50.29 -1.32
N GLY A 104 -19.94 -50.20 -2.38
CA GLY A 104 -18.79 -51.09 -2.58
C GLY A 104 -19.13 -52.51 -3.04
N HIS A 105 -20.40 -52.79 -3.38
CA HIS A 105 -20.81 -54.13 -3.83
C HIS A 105 -20.54 -54.28 -5.32
N THR A 106 -19.87 -55.37 -5.71
CA THR A 106 -19.45 -55.61 -7.10
C THR A 106 -20.15 -56.79 -7.76
N ASP A 107 -20.85 -57.61 -6.98
CA ASP A 107 -21.49 -58.81 -7.51
C ASP A 107 -22.93 -58.54 -7.94
N PHE A 108 -23.15 -58.47 -9.25
CA PHE A 108 -24.48 -58.28 -9.85
C PHE A 108 -24.88 -59.46 -10.77
N SER A 109 -26.14 -59.89 -10.69
CA SER A 109 -26.75 -60.91 -11.56
C SER A 109 -27.84 -60.31 -12.44
N GLU A 110 -27.88 -60.70 -13.72
CA GLU A 110 -28.95 -60.30 -14.64
C GLU A 110 -30.23 -61.09 -14.31
N SER A 111 -31.27 -60.40 -13.83
CA SER A 111 -32.60 -60.96 -13.63
C SER A 111 -33.56 -60.43 -14.70
N ALA A 112 -34.25 -61.32 -15.41
CA ALA A 112 -35.22 -60.98 -16.47
C ALA A 112 -36.60 -60.53 -15.93
N GLU A 113 -36.71 -60.21 -14.65
CA GLU A 113 -37.96 -59.73 -14.05
C GLU A 113 -38.09 -58.23 -14.28
N ALA A 114 -38.89 -57.86 -15.28
CA ALA A 114 -39.25 -56.48 -15.55
C ALA A 114 -39.82 -55.83 -14.28
N MET A 115 -39.05 -54.94 -13.65
CA MET A 115 -39.50 -54.21 -12.46
C MET A 115 -40.78 -53.47 -12.80
N ALA A 116 -41.88 -53.83 -12.13
CA ALA A 116 -43.19 -53.21 -12.27
C ALA A 116 -43.03 -51.68 -12.35
N ALA A 117 -43.37 -51.10 -13.51
CA ALA A 117 -43.34 -49.67 -13.68
C ALA A 117 -44.28 -49.07 -12.62
N LEU A 118 -43.76 -48.16 -11.78
CA LEU A 118 -44.58 -47.44 -10.82
C LEU A 118 -45.85 -46.94 -11.52
N THR A 119 -47.01 -47.17 -10.90
CA THR A 119 -48.29 -46.66 -11.41
C THR A 119 -48.23 -45.14 -11.53
N GLU A 120 -48.92 -44.57 -12.50
CA GLU A 120 -48.85 -43.13 -12.80
C GLU A 120 -49.22 -42.25 -11.60
N GLU A 121 -50.04 -42.77 -10.69
CA GLU A 121 -50.44 -42.11 -9.43
C GLU A 121 -49.29 -42.04 -8.42
N GLN A 122 -48.56 -43.13 -8.20
CA GLN A 122 -47.40 -43.16 -7.30
C GLN A 122 -46.22 -42.32 -7.82
N LYS A 123 -46.09 -42.20 -9.15
CA LYS A 123 -45.13 -41.28 -9.77
C LYS A 123 -45.52 -39.82 -9.54
N LYS A 124 -46.81 -39.48 -9.63
CA LYS A 124 -47.31 -38.11 -9.37
C LYS A 124 -47.14 -37.71 -7.91
N GLU A 125 -47.42 -38.62 -6.98
CA GLU A 125 -47.20 -38.39 -5.54
C GLU A 125 -45.73 -38.21 -5.19
N ARG A 126 -44.84 -39.08 -5.69
CA ARG A 126 -43.38 -38.90 -5.50
C ARG A 126 -42.86 -37.60 -6.10
N LEU A 127 -43.37 -37.18 -7.25
CA LEU A 127 -43.01 -35.88 -7.85
C LEU A 127 -43.53 -34.70 -7.03
N ALA A 128 -44.71 -34.82 -6.42
CA ALA A 128 -45.25 -33.80 -5.52
C ALA A 128 -44.39 -33.69 -4.25
N GLU A 129 -44.06 -34.83 -3.63
CA GLU A 129 -43.19 -34.89 -2.44
C GLU A 129 -41.79 -34.34 -2.75
N LEU A 130 -41.18 -34.71 -3.88
CA LEU A 130 -39.89 -34.16 -4.33
C LEU A 130 -39.96 -32.63 -4.55
N ARG A 131 -41.06 -32.11 -5.11
CA ARG A 131 -41.24 -30.67 -5.29
C ARG A 131 -41.39 -29.95 -3.95
N GLU A 132 -42.10 -30.54 -3.00
CA GLU A 132 -42.21 -29.99 -1.65
C GLU A 132 -40.87 -30.02 -0.91
N GLN A 133 -40.11 -31.12 -0.99
CA GLN A 133 -38.76 -31.21 -0.43
C GLN A 133 -37.80 -30.20 -1.06
N LEU A 134 -37.90 -29.95 -2.37
CA LEU A 134 -37.10 -28.91 -3.04
C LEU A 134 -37.52 -27.50 -2.60
N LYS A 135 -38.81 -27.24 -2.41
CA LYS A 135 -39.31 -25.95 -1.90
C LYS A 135 -38.84 -25.70 -0.47
N THR A 136 -38.93 -26.69 0.42
CA THR A 136 -38.45 -26.57 1.80
C THR A 136 -36.94 -26.40 1.85
N LYS A 137 -36.17 -27.17 1.06
CA LYS A 137 -34.71 -27.02 0.96
C LYS A 137 -34.30 -25.65 0.42
N LYS A 138 -35.03 -25.10 -0.59
CA LYS A 138 -34.81 -23.74 -1.10
C LYS A 138 -35.13 -22.68 -0.04
N ALA A 139 -36.22 -22.83 0.71
CA ALA A 139 -36.57 -21.91 1.79
C ALA A 139 -35.50 -21.88 2.90
N VAL A 140 -35.08 -23.06 3.39
CA VAL A 140 -34.02 -23.18 4.40
C VAL A 140 -32.69 -22.61 3.90
N ARG A 141 -32.34 -22.86 2.63
CA ARG A 141 -31.13 -22.27 2.03
C ARG A 141 -31.24 -20.76 1.95
N GLY A 142 -32.37 -20.21 1.51
CA GLY A 142 -32.60 -18.77 1.44
C GLY A 142 -32.57 -18.07 2.80
N GLU A 143 -32.99 -18.73 3.88
CA GLU A 143 -32.85 -18.20 5.24
C GLU A 143 -31.40 -18.18 5.72
N LYS A 144 -30.65 -19.26 5.47
CA LYS A 144 -29.21 -19.33 5.78
C LYS A 144 -28.41 -18.30 4.99
N ASP A 145 -28.66 -18.18 3.68
CA ASP A 145 -27.97 -17.22 2.83
C ASP A 145 -28.24 -15.77 3.31
N LYS A 146 -29.45 -15.47 3.82
CA LYS A 146 -29.77 -14.16 4.43
C LYS A 146 -29.03 -13.94 5.76
N GLU A 147 -28.89 -14.96 6.59
CA GLU A 147 -28.16 -14.87 7.85
C GLU A 147 -26.66 -14.71 7.60
N ASP A 148 -26.09 -15.48 6.68
CA ASP A 148 -24.70 -15.39 6.27
C ASP A 148 -24.38 -14.04 5.61
N ALA A 149 -25.29 -13.51 4.79
CA ALA A 149 -25.15 -12.16 4.24
C ALA A 149 -25.12 -11.08 5.34
N LYS A 150 -26.02 -11.17 6.34
CA LYS A 150 -26.01 -10.26 7.50
C LYS A 150 -24.74 -10.39 8.33
N ARG A 151 -24.25 -11.62 8.54
CA ARG A 151 -23.00 -11.88 9.27
C ARG A 151 -21.80 -11.31 8.53
N ASN A 152 -21.71 -11.52 7.22
CA ASN A 152 -20.63 -10.98 6.39
C ASN A 152 -20.65 -9.46 6.37
N GLU A 153 -21.82 -8.84 6.31
CA GLU A 153 -21.95 -7.39 6.41
C GLU A 153 -21.52 -6.86 7.78
N GLN A 154 -21.91 -7.52 8.88
CA GLN A 154 -21.43 -7.17 10.21
C GLN A 154 -19.92 -7.32 10.36
N ILE A 155 -19.32 -8.35 9.76
CA ILE A 155 -17.86 -8.53 9.76
C ILE A 155 -17.18 -7.38 9.02
N ARG A 156 -17.71 -6.97 7.86
CA ARG A 156 -17.18 -5.82 7.10
C ARG A 156 -17.25 -4.51 7.89
N GLN A 157 -18.38 -4.26 8.54
CA GLN A 157 -18.55 -3.08 9.39
C GLN A 157 -17.63 -3.09 10.60
N LYS A 158 -17.51 -4.23 11.29
CA LYS A 158 -16.60 -4.41 12.43
C LYS A 158 -15.15 -4.23 12.02
N ALA A 159 -14.70 -4.88 10.93
CA ALA A 159 -13.34 -4.73 10.43
C ALA A 159 -13.03 -3.26 10.10
N THR A 160 -13.95 -2.56 9.44
CA THR A 160 -13.77 -1.13 9.12
C THR A 160 -13.66 -0.29 10.40
N ARG A 161 -14.54 -0.51 11.37
CA ARG A 161 -14.51 0.18 12.66
C ARG A 161 -13.23 -0.12 13.44
N GLU A 162 -12.83 -1.37 13.55
CA GLU A 162 -11.61 -1.79 14.22
C GLU A 162 -10.37 -1.16 13.58
N THR A 163 -10.31 -1.06 12.23
CA THR A 163 -9.20 -0.36 11.57
C THR A 163 -9.16 1.13 11.86
N GLN A 164 -10.31 1.78 12.03
CA GLN A 164 -10.39 3.19 12.41
C GLN A 164 -9.98 3.37 13.87
N ASP A 165 -10.54 2.57 14.78
CA ASP A 165 -10.23 2.57 16.21
C ASP A 165 -8.73 2.33 16.45
N LEU A 166 -8.11 1.38 15.73
CA LEU A 166 -6.67 1.12 15.81
C LEU A 166 -5.82 2.30 15.34
N LYS A 167 -6.24 3.01 14.27
CA LYS A 167 -5.56 4.22 13.79
C LYS A 167 -5.67 5.35 14.80
N GLU A 168 -6.84 5.58 15.37
CA GLU A 168 -7.07 6.60 16.39
C GLU A 168 -6.29 6.30 17.67
N GLU A 169 -6.24 5.04 18.10
CA GLU A 169 -5.48 4.62 19.28
C GLU A 169 -3.97 4.78 19.05
N LEU A 170 -3.47 4.44 17.87
CA LEU A 170 -2.07 4.64 17.50
C LEU A 170 -1.71 6.13 17.50
N ALA A 171 -2.52 6.97 16.84
CA ALA A 171 -2.31 8.42 16.82
C ALA A 171 -2.35 9.02 18.24
N ARG A 172 -3.28 8.57 19.09
CA ARG A 172 -3.37 9.00 20.49
C ARG A 172 -2.13 8.57 21.29
N LYS A 173 -1.65 7.34 21.10
CA LYS A 173 -0.42 6.84 21.75
C LYS A 173 0.81 7.64 21.31
N GLU A 174 0.92 8.00 20.04
CA GLU A 174 2.00 8.84 19.52
C GLU A 174 1.97 10.24 20.13
N GLN A 175 0.81 10.90 20.15
CA GLN A 175 0.66 12.21 20.78
C GLN A 175 1.03 12.20 22.27
N ILE A 176 0.61 11.16 23.01
CA ILE A 176 0.99 11.01 24.43
C ILE A 176 2.50 10.80 24.58
N LYS A 177 3.10 9.96 23.73
CA LYS A 177 4.56 9.72 23.74
C LYS A 177 5.33 10.98 23.42
N ASP A 178 4.92 11.76 22.44
CA ASP A 178 5.61 13.00 22.05
C ASP A 178 5.45 14.09 23.11
N ALA A 179 4.26 14.22 23.71
CA ALA A 179 4.05 15.09 24.85
C ALA A 179 4.90 14.68 26.07
N ALA A 180 5.05 13.38 26.31
CA ALA A 180 5.90 12.85 27.39
C ALA A 180 7.39 13.10 27.11
N LYS A 181 7.88 12.82 25.90
CA LYS A 181 9.26 13.12 25.47
C LYS A 181 9.58 14.61 25.62
N LYS A 182 8.69 15.49 25.13
CA LYS A 182 8.87 16.94 25.27
C LYS A 182 8.88 17.41 26.73
N ARG A 183 8.17 16.73 27.64
CA ARG A 183 8.24 17.01 29.08
C ARG A 183 9.55 16.50 29.67
N GLN A 184 10.01 15.33 29.28
CA GLN A 184 11.29 14.76 29.71
C GLN A 184 12.47 15.63 29.25
N GLU A 185 12.53 16.00 27.97
CA GLU A 185 13.56 16.89 27.42
C GLU A 185 13.63 18.22 28.17
N LYS A 186 12.49 18.81 28.52
CA LYS A 186 12.45 20.04 29.34
C LYS A 186 12.99 19.82 30.75
N LEU A 187 12.70 18.69 31.38
CA LEU A 187 13.22 18.36 32.71
C LEU A 187 14.72 18.11 32.65
N ASP A 188 15.18 17.34 31.66
CA ASP A 188 16.58 17.04 31.43
C ASP A 188 17.40 18.31 31.14
N ASP A 189 16.84 19.25 30.37
CA ASP A 189 17.45 20.56 30.14
C ASP A 189 17.57 21.39 31.43
N ILE A 190 16.54 21.37 32.27
CA ILE A 190 16.56 22.05 33.57
C ILE A 190 17.61 21.40 34.48
N GLU A 191 17.67 20.08 34.51
CA GLU A 191 18.65 19.33 35.29
C GLU A 191 20.08 19.54 34.78
N ALA A 192 20.30 19.54 33.47
CA ALA A 192 21.59 19.83 32.86
C ALA A 192 22.06 21.24 33.22
N LYS A 193 21.17 22.24 33.11
CA LYS A 193 21.46 23.61 33.55
C LYS A 193 21.76 23.69 35.05
N ARG A 194 21.04 22.95 35.91
CA ARG A 194 21.33 22.87 37.34
C ARG A 194 22.69 22.22 37.62
N ARG A 195 23.04 21.13 36.93
CA ARG A 195 24.34 20.46 37.04
C ARG A 195 25.48 21.36 36.61
N ILE A 196 25.33 22.11 35.51
CA ILE A 196 26.33 23.07 35.04
C ILE A 196 26.49 24.21 36.04
N LYS A 197 25.39 24.78 36.54
CA LYS A 197 25.43 25.82 37.57
C LYS A 197 26.14 25.35 38.84
N ALA A 198 25.83 24.15 39.32
CA ALA A 198 26.50 23.55 40.48
C ALA A 198 28.02 23.36 40.26
N LYS A 199 28.43 22.94 39.05
CA LYS A 199 29.87 22.83 38.71
C LYS A 199 30.57 24.19 38.68
N ILE A 200 29.92 25.22 38.14
CA ILE A 200 30.47 26.59 38.11
C ILE A 200 30.58 27.15 39.53
N GLU A 201 29.57 26.90 40.38
CA GLU A 201 29.60 27.34 41.77
C GLU A 201 30.70 26.64 42.58
N ALA A 202 30.87 25.33 42.38
CA ALA A 202 31.96 24.56 42.98
C ALA A 202 33.35 25.08 42.55
N ASP A 203 33.58 25.28 41.24
CA ASP A 203 34.85 25.83 40.73
C ASP A 203 35.09 27.26 41.24
N LYS A 204 34.05 28.09 41.30
CA LYS A 204 34.15 29.47 41.83
C LYS A 204 34.46 29.48 43.33
N ALA A 205 33.83 28.59 44.10
CA ALA A 205 34.09 28.43 45.53
C ALA A 205 35.52 27.92 45.77
N GLU A 206 36.00 26.96 44.98
CA GLU A 206 37.37 26.44 45.07
C GLU A 206 38.41 27.52 44.73
N ARG A 207 38.20 28.28 43.63
CA ARG A 207 39.06 29.41 43.29
C ARG A 207 39.08 30.48 44.37
N LYS A 208 37.91 30.80 44.95
CA LYS A 208 37.82 31.75 46.05
C LYS A 208 38.56 31.23 47.27
N ARG A 209 38.38 29.96 47.66
CA ARG A 209 39.11 29.33 48.76
C ARG A 209 40.62 29.39 48.53
N LYS A 210 41.09 29.03 47.35
CA LYS A 210 42.52 29.08 46.98
C LYS A 210 43.08 30.51 46.95
N ALA A 211 42.29 31.49 46.50
CA ALA A 211 42.68 32.90 46.51
C ALA A 211 42.71 33.48 47.93
N ASP A 212 41.77 33.11 48.79
CA ASP A 212 41.72 33.51 50.19
C ASP A 212 42.87 32.84 50.97
N GLU A 213 43.18 31.57 50.72
CA GLU A 213 44.37 30.87 51.23
C GLU A 213 45.67 31.56 50.77
N ALA A 214 45.78 31.92 49.48
CA ALA A 214 46.94 32.62 48.95
C ALA A 214 47.08 34.06 49.48
N LYS A 215 45.95 34.77 49.72
CA LYS A 215 45.95 36.09 50.36
C LYS A 215 46.28 36.02 51.84
N ALA A 216 45.77 35.02 52.56
CA ALA A 216 46.14 34.76 53.95
C ALA A 216 47.63 34.41 54.05
N ALA A 217 48.17 33.68 53.08
CA ALA A 217 49.61 33.42 52.99
C ALA A 217 50.45 34.65 52.57
N LYS A 218 49.82 35.68 51.98
CA LYS A 218 50.50 36.87 51.41
C LYS A 218 50.24 38.19 52.15
N GLY A 219 49.41 38.22 53.19
CA GLY A 219 49.34 39.33 54.13
C GLY A 219 50.28 39.07 55.32
N GLY A 220 51.30 39.88 55.59
CA GLY A 220 51.34 41.33 55.40
C GLY A 220 52.37 41.88 54.43
N ALA A 221 51.89 42.66 53.46
CA ALA A 221 52.50 43.91 52.99
C ALA A 221 51.44 44.73 52.24
N SER A 222 51.58 46.05 52.29
CA SER A 222 50.54 47.09 52.21
C SER A 222 50.09 47.53 50.80
N SER A 223 48.86 48.07 50.74
CA SER A 223 48.30 49.22 50.00
C SER A 223 48.59 49.52 48.51
N ALA A 224 47.47 49.74 47.80
CA ALA A 224 47.12 50.87 46.91
C ALA A 224 47.89 51.17 45.62
N THR A 225 47.15 51.21 44.49
CA THR A 225 47.21 52.30 43.48
C THR A 225 45.92 52.38 42.67
N ALA A 226 45.53 53.60 42.35
CA ALA A 226 44.28 54.01 41.71
C ALA A 226 44.44 54.33 40.20
N ALA A 227 43.29 54.29 39.51
CA ALA A 227 42.81 55.00 38.30
C ALA A 227 43.74 55.78 37.33
N ALA A 228 43.51 55.57 36.02
CA ALA A 228 43.42 56.57 34.93
C ALA A 228 42.93 55.85 33.64
N ALA A 229 41.74 56.11 33.09
CA ALA A 229 41.32 57.17 32.17
C ALA A 229 41.79 57.01 30.69
N ALA A 230 40.81 57.03 29.78
CA ALA A 230 40.88 56.73 28.34
C ALA A 230 41.52 57.83 27.46
N PRO A 231 41.69 57.56 26.15
CA PRO A 231 40.99 58.38 25.16
C PRO A 231 40.32 57.60 24.01
N ALA A 232 39.64 58.36 23.15
CA ALA A 232 38.50 58.02 22.31
C ALA A 232 38.75 57.16 21.04
N ALA A 233 37.68 56.41 20.73
CA ALA A 233 37.17 55.82 19.48
C ALA A 233 37.84 56.12 18.13
N PRO A 234 37.95 55.06 17.29
CA PRO A 234 37.51 55.07 15.91
C PRO A 234 36.18 54.31 15.73
N ALA A 235 35.44 54.68 14.70
CA ALA A 235 34.13 54.14 14.29
C ALA A 235 34.08 52.60 14.26
N PRO A 236 32.90 51.96 14.53
CA PRO A 236 32.80 50.51 14.57
C PRO A 236 33.00 49.92 13.18
N ALA A 237 34.20 49.43 12.91
CA ALA A 237 34.40 48.41 11.90
C ALA A 237 33.57 47.20 12.30
N ALA A 238 32.67 46.78 11.41
CA ALA A 238 31.78 45.65 11.61
C ALA A 238 32.58 44.44 12.13
N ALA A 239 32.15 43.92 13.28
CA ALA A 239 32.71 42.71 13.88
C ALA A 239 32.77 41.58 12.83
N PRO A 240 33.80 40.72 12.87
CA PRO A 240 33.82 39.52 12.04
C PRO A 240 32.61 38.68 12.42
N ARG A 241 31.61 38.71 11.54
CA ARG A 241 30.40 37.88 11.60
C ARG A 241 30.87 36.43 11.69
N THR A 242 30.51 35.77 12.79
CA THR A 242 30.64 34.32 12.93
C THR A 242 30.05 33.68 11.68
N VAL A 243 30.82 32.80 11.03
CA VAL A 243 30.41 32.16 9.79
C VAL A 243 29.27 31.20 10.13
N ASN A 244 28.04 31.64 9.96
CA ASN A 244 26.87 30.79 10.14
C ASN A 244 26.75 29.89 8.92
N HIS A 245 27.05 28.59 9.07
CA HIS A 245 26.93 27.59 8.00
C HIS A 245 25.51 27.00 7.85
N THR A 246 24.54 27.60 8.55
CA THR A 246 23.12 27.21 8.57
C THR A 246 22.29 27.99 7.56
N GLU A 247 22.75 29.18 7.17
CA GLU A 247 22.07 30.09 6.25
C GLU A 247 23.04 30.51 5.14
N ALA A 248 22.52 30.73 3.93
CA ALA A 248 23.25 31.25 2.78
C ALA A 248 22.69 32.62 2.38
N ARG A 249 23.56 33.63 2.33
CA ARG A 249 23.21 34.95 1.79
C ARG A 249 23.54 34.99 0.30
N LEU A 250 22.52 35.04 -0.54
CA LEU A 250 22.67 35.08 -1.99
C LEU A 250 22.45 36.50 -2.52
N ARG A 251 23.38 36.97 -3.37
CA ARG A 251 23.18 38.14 -4.22
C ARG A 251 22.86 37.67 -5.64
N LEU A 252 21.63 37.89 -6.08
CA LEU A 252 21.12 37.45 -7.37
C LEU A 252 21.12 38.65 -8.32
N GLN A 253 21.89 38.58 -9.40
CA GLN A 253 21.90 39.57 -10.47
C GLN A 253 20.85 39.18 -11.49
N LEU A 254 19.86 40.05 -11.71
CA LEU A 254 18.78 39.82 -12.66
C LEU A 254 19.23 40.21 -14.07
N PRO A 255 18.61 39.61 -15.11
CA PRO A 255 18.90 39.97 -16.50
C PRO A 255 18.46 41.41 -16.83
N SER A 256 17.56 42.00 -16.05
CA SER A 256 17.12 43.40 -16.16
C SER A 256 18.13 44.43 -15.61
N GLY A 257 19.29 43.98 -15.10
CA GLY A 257 20.35 44.86 -14.60
C GLY A 257 20.23 45.24 -13.11
N GLY A 258 19.21 44.73 -12.40
CA GLY A 258 19.07 44.85 -10.95
C GLY A 258 19.81 43.75 -10.18
N SER A 259 20.14 43.97 -8.90
CA SER A 259 20.60 42.88 -8.02
C SER A 259 19.78 42.80 -6.74
N VAL A 260 19.25 41.62 -6.45
CA VAL A 260 18.45 41.32 -5.25
C VAL A 260 19.32 40.56 -4.25
N GLN A 261 19.18 40.84 -2.95
CA GLN A 261 19.86 40.10 -1.89
C GLN A 261 18.83 39.42 -1.01
N LYS A 262 18.90 38.09 -0.91
CA LYS A 262 18.04 37.28 -0.05
C LYS A 262 18.88 36.29 0.77
N THR A 263 18.38 35.95 1.95
CA THR A 263 18.99 34.94 2.83
C THR A 263 18.08 33.72 2.84
N PHE A 264 18.64 32.55 2.57
CA PHE A 264 17.93 31.28 2.50
C PHE A 264 18.58 30.28 3.46
N PRO A 265 17.84 29.28 3.97
CA PRO A 265 18.44 28.20 4.75
C PRO A 265 19.38 27.35 3.87
N ALA A 266 20.41 26.75 4.47
CA ALA A 266 21.41 25.96 3.73
C ALA A 266 20.82 24.73 3.00
N GLU A 267 19.66 24.25 3.45
CA GLU A 267 18.93 23.11 2.90
C GLU A 267 17.93 23.52 1.80
N ALA A 268 17.71 24.82 1.57
CA ALA A 268 16.86 25.28 0.47
C ALA A 268 17.43 24.82 -0.87
N THR A 269 16.54 24.52 -1.81
CA THR A 269 16.90 24.14 -3.18
C THR A 269 17.08 25.36 -4.08
N LEU A 270 17.83 25.21 -5.17
CA LEU A 270 17.94 26.26 -6.19
C LEU A 270 16.58 26.59 -6.83
N PHE A 271 15.65 25.62 -6.88
CA PHE A 271 14.26 25.81 -7.30
C PHE A 271 13.51 26.81 -6.40
N GLU A 272 13.59 26.66 -5.08
CA GLU A 272 12.95 27.58 -4.13
C GLU A 272 13.50 29.01 -4.27
N VAL A 273 14.80 29.14 -4.57
CA VAL A 273 15.42 30.43 -4.86
C VAL A 273 14.88 31.05 -6.15
N ALA A 274 14.68 30.25 -7.20
CA ALA A 274 14.06 30.71 -8.44
C ALA A 274 12.60 31.14 -8.23
N GLN A 275 11.83 30.38 -7.46
CA GLN A 275 10.45 30.74 -7.09
C GLN A 275 10.40 32.03 -6.26
N ALA A 276 11.32 32.20 -5.31
CA ALA A 276 11.41 33.40 -4.50
C ALA A 276 11.80 34.65 -5.31
N LEU A 277 12.48 34.49 -6.45
CA LEU A 277 12.73 35.57 -7.40
C LEU A 277 11.51 35.89 -8.26
N GLN A 278 10.76 34.87 -8.70
CA GLN A 278 9.51 35.07 -9.44
C GLN A 278 8.44 35.79 -8.61
N ALA A 279 8.46 35.62 -7.28
CA ALA A 279 7.55 36.30 -6.36
C ALA A 279 7.86 37.80 -6.18
N ASP A 280 9.06 38.27 -6.55
CA ASP A 280 9.36 39.70 -6.55
C ASP A 280 8.90 40.30 -7.89
N ASP A 281 8.03 41.30 -7.84
CA ASP A 281 7.45 41.91 -9.05
C ASP A 281 8.54 42.39 -10.03
N GLY A 282 8.49 41.90 -11.27
CA GLY A 282 9.35 42.34 -12.37
C GLY A 282 10.56 41.45 -12.70
N VAL A 283 10.64 40.24 -12.15
CA VAL A 283 11.68 39.25 -12.53
C VAL A 283 11.13 38.24 -13.54
N PRO A 284 11.76 38.06 -14.73
CA PRO A 284 11.36 37.02 -15.66
C PRO A 284 11.63 35.62 -15.08
N LEU A 285 11.02 34.60 -15.68
CA LEU A 285 11.29 33.19 -15.37
C LEU A 285 12.80 32.95 -15.47
N VAL A 286 13.43 32.57 -14.35
CA VAL A 286 14.85 32.24 -14.32
C VAL A 286 15.05 30.87 -14.97
N GLU A 287 15.77 30.82 -16.08
CA GLU A 287 16.09 29.60 -16.82
C GLU A 287 17.40 28.98 -16.31
N SER A 288 18.36 29.81 -15.91
CA SER A 288 19.64 29.32 -15.38
C SER A 288 20.31 30.22 -14.36
N PHE A 289 21.12 29.61 -13.49
CA PHE A 289 21.97 30.32 -12.55
C PHE A 289 23.44 30.14 -12.89
N THR A 290 24.19 31.24 -12.93
CA THR A 290 25.63 31.22 -13.26
C THR A 290 26.47 31.81 -12.14
N LEU A 291 27.51 31.08 -11.70
CA LEU A 291 28.55 31.59 -10.80
C LEU A 291 29.65 32.31 -11.57
N THR A 292 30.20 33.39 -10.99
CA THR A 292 31.28 34.17 -11.61
C THR A 292 32.64 33.49 -11.47
N PHE A 293 32.94 32.88 -10.32
CA PHE A 293 34.22 32.21 -10.06
C PHE A 293 34.12 31.17 -8.92
N PRO A 294 34.55 29.92 -9.12
CA PRO A 294 34.77 29.27 -10.42
C PRO A 294 33.48 29.32 -11.26
N ARG A 295 33.62 29.53 -12.58
CA ARG A 295 32.44 29.60 -13.46
C ARG A 295 31.73 28.25 -13.45
N LYS A 296 30.50 28.24 -12.94
CA LYS A 296 29.62 27.06 -12.88
C LYS A 296 28.22 27.50 -13.28
N VAL A 297 27.64 26.80 -14.23
CA VAL A 297 26.28 27.03 -14.71
C VAL A 297 25.40 25.93 -14.13
N PHE A 298 24.25 26.32 -13.59
CA PHE A 298 23.22 25.42 -13.08
C PHE A 298 22.02 25.52 -14.03
N GLU A 299 21.77 24.44 -14.77
CA GLU A 299 20.75 24.37 -15.82
C GLU A 299 19.95 23.05 -15.71
N GLY A 300 18.63 23.13 -15.86
CA GLY A 300 17.72 21.97 -15.85
C GLY A 300 17.38 21.38 -14.48
N ASP A 301 16.36 20.52 -14.44
CA ASP A 301 15.69 20.06 -13.21
C ASP A 301 16.62 19.39 -12.18
N MET A 302 17.68 18.74 -12.66
CA MET A 302 18.68 18.05 -11.83
C MET A 302 19.61 19.02 -11.09
N ASP A 303 19.82 20.22 -11.62
CA ASP A 303 20.60 21.25 -10.95
C ASP A 303 19.71 22.09 -10.01
N PHE A 304 18.47 22.37 -10.41
CA PHE A 304 17.52 23.11 -9.56
C PHE A 304 17.10 22.34 -8.29
N SER A 305 17.20 21.01 -8.29
CA SER A 305 16.94 20.16 -7.12
C SER A 305 18.09 20.10 -6.11
N LYS A 306 19.29 20.60 -6.46
CA LYS A 306 20.43 20.64 -5.54
C LYS A 306 20.21 21.67 -4.43
N THR A 307 20.62 21.32 -3.21
CA THR A 307 20.56 22.26 -2.08
C THR A 307 21.67 23.31 -2.18
N LEU A 308 21.48 24.48 -1.54
CA LEU A 308 22.49 25.53 -1.49
C LEU A 308 23.82 25.07 -0.88
N ARG A 309 23.77 24.11 0.05
CA ARG A 309 24.95 23.44 0.61
C ARG A 309 25.68 22.59 -0.43
N GLU A 310 24.96 21.75 -1.18
CA GLU A 310 25.54 20.88 -2.22
C GLU A 310 26.09 21.68 -3.42
N ALA A 311 25.44 22.80 -3.75
CA ALA A 311 25.88 23.71 -4.79
C ALA A 311 27.11 24.54 -4.38
N GLY A 312 27.51 24.53 -3.10
CA GLY A 312 28.65 25.28 -2.58
C GLY A 312 28.39 26.78 -2.39
N LEU A 313 27.13 27.17 -2.14
CA LEU A 313 26.68 28.56 -2.09
C LEU A 313 26.59 29.12 -0.66
N VAL A 314 26.86 28.29 0.35
CA VAL A 314 26.95 28.65 1.78
C VAL A 314 28.40 29.06 2.10
N PRO A 315 28.67 30.15 2.83
CA PRO A 315 27.74 31.04 3.55
C PRO A 315 27.24 32.23 2.72
N SER A 316 27.89 32.54 1.59
CA SER A 316 27.48 33.63 0.70
C SER A 316 27.93 33.38 -0.73
N ALA A 317 27.06 33.66 -1.69
CA ALA A 317 27.38 33.53 -3.11
C ALA A 317 26.74 34.64 -3.95
N VAL A 318 27.32 34.89 -5.13
CA VAL A 318 26.79 35.80 -6.14
C VAL A 318 26.39 34.97 -7.35
N LEU A 319 25.10 34.95 -7.67
CA LEU A 319 24.56 34.23 -8.81
C LEU A 319 24.04 35.22 -9.84
N ILE A 320 24.31 34.95 -11.10
CA ILE A 320 23.70 35.64 -12.24
C ILE A 320 22.51 34.78 -12.67
N ALA A 321 21.30 35.30 -12.47
CA ALA A 321 20.08 34.70 -12.98
C ALA A 321 19.94 35.11 -14.46
N LYS A 322 19.74 34.13 -15.33
CA LYS A 322 19.45 34.35 -16.74
C LYS A 322 18.03 33.95 -17.04
#